data_AF-A0A963QVY8-F1
#
_entry.id   AF-A0A963QVY8-F1
#
_cell.length_a   1.000
_cell.length_b   1.000
_cell.length_c   1.000
_cell.angle_alpha   90.00
_cell.angle_beta   90.00
_cell.angle_gamma   90.00
#
_symmetry.space_group_name_H-M   'P 1'
#
loop_
_entity.id
_entity.type
_entity.pdbx_description
1 polymer ?
#
loop_
_entity_poly.entity_id
_entity_poly.type
_entity_poly.pdbx_seq_one_letter_code
_entity_poly.pdbx_strand_id
1 'polypeptide(L)'
;MDEILPLLSDPAAWAALATLIAMELVLGIDNLVFISILTNKLPEHQRQSARRVGIGMALVLRLVLLGLVAVIVQMTTPVFELFGHGFSWRDMILIVGGLFLVWKATKEIHHNVDADPGDDMFENKSAAPSFAAIVAQVLLLDLVFSMDSIITAVGMTPHVPIMVVAVVVVVLAMLLAADPLANFIQGNPTIVMLALG
;
A
#
# COMPACT_ATOMS: atom_id res chain seq x y z
N MET A 1 -24.36 2.27 -16.19
CA MET A 1 -24.14 3.73 -16.34
C MET A 1 -25.12 4.54 -15.49
N ASP A 2 -26.20 3.91 -15.00
CA ASP A 2 -27.27 4.57 -14.24
C ASP A 2 -26.92 4.96 -12.79
N GLU A 3 -25.81 4.44 -12.23
CA GLU A 3 -25.36 4.81 -10.87
C GLU A 3 -24.37 5.99 -10.82
N ILE A 4 -23.75 6.38 -11.93
CA ILE A 4 -22.69 7.41 -11.93
C ILE A 4 -23.28 8.83 -11.90
N LEU A 5 -24.37 9.05 -12.64
CA LEU A 5 -25.05 10.34 -12.71
C LEU A 5 -25.56 10.86 -11.35
N PRO A 6 -26.19 10.05 -10.48
CA PRO A 6 -26.56 10.50 -9.15
C PRO A 6 -25.34 10.79 -8.26
N LEU A 7 -24.26 10.00 -8.37
CA LEU A 7 -23.03 10.22 -7.60
C LEU A 7 -22.35 11.56 -7.94
N LEU A 8 -22.39 11.99 -9.20
CA LEU A 8 -21.80 13.28 -9.61
C LEU A 8 -22.52 14.49 -8.99
N SER A 9 -23.79 14.31 -8.64
CA SER A 9 -24.64 15.36 -8.05
C SER A 9 -24.72 15.28 -6.52
N ASP A 10 -24.13 14.25 -5.90
CA ASP A 10 -24.13 14.04 -4.46
C ASP A 10 -22.87 14.64 -3.80
N PRO A 11 -23.00 15.68 -2.95
CA PRO A 11 -21.86 16.25 -2.21
C PRO A 11 -21.14 15.22 -1.33
N ALA A 12 -21.83 14.20 -0.82
CA ALA A 12 -21.22 13.16 0.01
C ALA A 12 -20.26 12.28 -0.78
N ALA A 13 -20.57 11.98 -2.05
CA ALA A 13 -19.70 11.22 -2.94
C ALA A 13 -18.37 11.97 -3.21
N TRP A 14 -18.43 13.29 -3.41
CA TRP A 14 -17.25 14.12 -3.58
C TRP A 14 -16.41 14.23 -2.29
N ALA A 15 -17.07 14.33 -1.14
CA ALA A 15 -16.37 14.31 0.15
C ALA A 15 -15.66 12.96 0.37
N ALA A 16 -16.34 11.84 0.12
CA ALA A 16 -15.75 10.51 0.20
C ALA A 16 -14.56 10.37 -0.76
N LEU A 17 -14.69 10.81 -2.01
CA LEU A 17 -13.62 10.81 -3.00
C LEU A 17 -12.40 11.61 -2.50
N ALA A 18 -12.63 12.83 -2.00
CA ALA A 18 -11.56 13.69 -1.52
C ALA A 18 -10.84 13.09 -0.29
N THR A 19 -11.60 12.53 0.67
CA THR A 19 -11.03 11.84 1.83
C THR A 19 -10.22 10.63 1.42
N LEU A 20 -10.71 9.84 0.47
CA LEU A 20 -10.04 8.62 0.02
C LEU A 20 -8.74 8.97 -0.72
N ILE A 21 -8.74 9.97 -1.59
CA ILE A 21 -7.53 10.50 -2.23
C ILE A 21 -6.54 11.01 -1.18
N ALA A 22 -6.99 11.78 -0.19
CA ALA A 22 -6.12 12.32 0.84
C ALA A 22 -5.47 11.21 1.67
N MET A 23 -6.25 10.23 2.12
CA MET A 23 -5.76 9.09 2.90
C MET A 23 -4.79 8.23 2.09
N GLU A 24 -5.11 7.94 0.84
CA GLU A 24 -4.23 7.16 -0.02
C GLU A 24 -2.94 7.89 -0.39
N LEU A 25 -2.94 9.22 -0.49
CA LEU A 25 -1.73 10.03 -0.67
C LEU A 25 -0.85 9.99 0.58
N VAL A 26 -1.43 10.14 1.78
CA VAL A 26 -0.69 10.08 3.06
C VAL A 26 -0.04 8.70 3.22
N LEU A 27 -0.83 7.63 3.15
CA LEU A 27 -0.34 6.24 3.20
C LEU A 27 0.64 5.93 2.05
N GLY A 28 0.48 6.64 0.93
CA GLY A 28 1.31 6.52 -0.25
C GLY A 28 2.73 7.03 -0.10
N ILE A 29 2.91 8.05 0.72
CA ILE A 29 4.23 8.63 1.00
C ILE A 29 5.09 7.63 1.77
N ASP A 30 4.51 6.93 2.74
CA ASP A 30 5.21 5.93 3.55
C ASP A 30 5.88 4.87 2.67
N ASN A 31 5.14 4.35 1.68
CA ASN A 31 5.66 3.37 0.73
C ASN A 31 6.84 3.91 -0.10
N LEU A 32 6.77 5.16 -0.57
CA LEU A 32 7.88 5.79 -1.29
C LEU A 32 9.12 6.00 -0.40
N VAL A 33 8.91 6.30 0.89
CA VAL A 33 9.99 6.40 1.87
C VAL A 33 10.69 5.06 2.06
N PHE A 34 9.94 3.96 2.25
CA PHE A 34 10.51 2.61 2.34
C PHE A 34 11.31 2.22 1.08
N ILE A 35 10.79 2.52 -0.11
CA ILE A 35 11.51 2.28 -1.37
C ILE A 35 12.83 3.05 -1.40
N SER A 36 12.82 4.32 -0.99
CA SER A 36 14.02 5.15 -0.93
C SER A 36 15.05 4.60 0.06
N ILE A 37 14.61 4.15 1.24
CA ILE A 37 15.47 3.55 2.29
C ILE A 37 16.14 2.28 1.77
N LEU A 38 15.37 1.35 1.21
CA LEU A 38 15.92 0.07 0.73
C LEU A 38 16.86 0.28 -0.47
N THR A 39 16.50 1.16 -1.41
CA THR A 39 17.34 1.44 -2.57
C THR A 39 18.65 2.15 -2.21
N ASN A 40 18.70 2.90 -1.10
CA ASN A 40 19.92 3.53 -0.60
C ASN A 40 20.96 2.53 -0.06
N LYS A 41 20.57 1.28 0.24
CA LYS A 41 21.51 0.21 0.61
C LYS A 41 22.36 -0.28 -0.57
N LEU A 42 21.99 0.05 -1.80
CA LEU A 42 22.76 -0.30 -3.01
C LEU A 42 23.95 0.66 -3.23
N PRO A 43 24.96 0.24 -4.01
CA PRO A 43 26.03 1.14 -4.47
C PRO A 43 25.47 2.35 -5.22
N GLU A 44 26.10 3.52 -5.09
CA GLU A 44 25.59 4.80 -5.63
C GLU A 44 25.19 4.76 -7.10
N HIS A 45 25.95 4.05 -7.93
CA HIS A 45 25.67 3.90 -9.36
C HIS A 45 24.38 3.13 -9.68
N GLN A 46 23.84 2.35 -8.73
CA GLN A 46 22.62 1.54 -8.93
C GLN A 46 21.39 2.13 -8.23
N ARG A 47 21.56 3.03 -7.25
CA ARG A 47 20.47 3.55 -6.42
C ARG A 47 19.35 4.17 -7.25
N GLN A 48 19.70 5.02 -8.22
CA GLN A 48 18.71 5.74 -9.03
C GLN A 48 17.91 4.77 -9.92
N SER A 49 18.58 3.83 -10.58
CA SER A 49 17.93 2.82 -11.42
C SER A 49 17.05 1.89 -10.58
N ALA A 50 17.54 1.44 -9.42
CA ALA A 50 16.79 0.57 -8.52
C ALA A 50 15.53 1.26 -7.99
N ARG A 51 15.63 2.56 -7.72
CA ARG A 51 14.50 3.36 -7.27
C ARG A 51 13.45 3.52 -8.36
N ARG A 52 13.83 3.91 -9.59
CA ARG A 52 12.86 4.04 -10.69
C ARG A 52 12.18 2.72 -11.00
N VAL A 53 12.96 1.63 -11.05
CA VAL A 53 12.44 0.28 -11.30
C VAL A 53 11.53 -0.18 -10.15
N GLY A 54 11.95 0.03 -8.89
CA GLY A 54 11.17 -0.28 -7.70
C GLY A 54 9.86 0.48 -7.64
N ILE A 55 9.87 1.81 -7.84
CA ILE A 55 8.66 2.65 -7.88
C ILE A 55 7.75 2.22 -9.03
N GLY A 56 8.31 2.03 -10.24
CA GLY A 56 7.53 1.62 -11.40
C GLY A 56 6.82 0.29 -11.18
N MET A 57 7.53 -0.71 -10.66
CA MET A 57 6.92 -2.03 -10.41
C MET A 57 5.97 -2.03 -9.21
N ALA A 58 6.25 -1.28 -8.14
CA ALA A 58 5.34 -1.10 -7.01
C ALA A 58 4.01 -0.46 -7.47
N LEU A 59 4.07 0.58 -8.30
CA LEU A 59 2.86 1.21 -8.85
C LEU A 59 2.06 0.25 -9.74
N VAL A 60 2.74 -0.54 -10.58
CA VAL A 60 2.05 -1.58 -11.39
C VAL A 60 1.42 -2.64 -10.50
N LEU A 61 2.12 -3.13 -9.48
CA LEU A 61 1.61 -4.11 -8.53
C LEU A 61 0.36 -3.56 -7.81
N ARG A 62 0.41 -2.30 -7.37
CA ARG A 62 -0.71 -1.60 -6.73
C ARG A 62 -1.93 -1.52 -7.66
N LEU A 63 -1.74 -1.15 -8.93
CA LEU A 63 -2.82 -1.15 -9.92
C LEU A 63 -3.44 -2.54 -10.12
N VAL A 64 -2.62 -3.59 -10.16
CA VAL A 64 -3.09 -4.98 -10.28
C VAL A 64 -3.90 -5.39 -9.05
N LEU A 65 -3.39 -5.17 -7.85
CA LEU A 65 -4.08 -5.52 -6.60
C LEU A 65 -5.40 -4.78 -6.47
N LEU A 66 -5.45 -3.50 -6.85
CA LEU A 66 -6.67 -2.71 -6.83
C LEU A 66 -7.68 -3.17 -7.89
N GLY A 67 -7.22 -3.54 -9.08
CA GLY A 67 -8.06 -4.16 -10.10
C GLY A 67 -8.70 -5.47 -9.60
N LEU A 68 -7.91 -6.31 -8.92
CA LEU A 68 -8.41 -7.54 -8.29
C LEU A 68 -9.45 -7.24 -7.22
N VAL A 69 -9.21 -6.23 -6.38
CA VAL A 69 -10.16 -5.81 -5.35
C VAL A 69 -11.44 -5.25 -5.96
N ALA A 70 -11.36 -4.43 -7.00
CA ALA A 70 -12.55 -3.89 -7.66
C ALA A 70 -13.45 -5.00 -8.21
N VAL A 71 -12.86 -6.11 -8.69
CA VAL A 71 -13.59 -7.33 -9.08
C VAL A 71 -14.18 -8.03 -7.86
N ILE A 72 -13.40 -8.20 -6.79
CA ILE A 72 -13.86 -8.90 -5.58
C ILE A 72 -14.99 -8.13 -4.87
N VAL A 73 -14.92 -6.80 -4.81
CA VAL A 73 -15.97 -5.96 -4.21
C VAL A 73 -17.25 -6.01 -5.03
N GLN A 74 -17.18 -6.18 -6.35
CA GLN A 74 -18.36 -6.41 -7.18
C GLN A 74 -18.97 -7.80 -6.96
N MET A 75 -18.18 -8.78 -6.46
CA MET A 75 -18.66 -10.09 -6.03
C MET A 75 -19.27 -10.03 -4.61
N THR A 76 -20.26 -9.16 -4.41
CA THR A 76 -21.05 -9.07 -3.16
C THR A 76 -22.02 -10.24 -2.97
N THR A 77 -22.15 -11.13 -3.96
CA THR A 77 -22.96 -12.33 -3.84
C THR A 77 -22.48 -13.19 -2.67
N PRO A 78 -23.34 -13.52 -1.69
CA PRO A 78 -22.95 -14.34 -0.56
C PRO A 78 -22.49 -15.72 -1.04
N VAL A 79 -21.29 -16.11 -0.64
CA VAL A 79 -20.66 -17.38 -1.02
C VAL A 79 -21.18 -18.52 -0.15
N PHE A 80 -21.45 -18.21 1.12
CA PHE A 80 -22.13 -19.08 2.07
C PHE A 80 -22.80 -18.23 3.15
N GLU A 81 -23.84 -18.78 3.79
CA GLU A 81 -24.50 -18.16 4.93
C GLU A 81 -24.06 -18.85 6.21
N LEU A 82 -23.64 -18.08 7.22
CA LEU A 82 -23.32 -18.57 8.56
C LEU A 82 -24.14 -17.76 9.56
N PHE A 83 -24.87 -18.44 10.46
CA PHE A 83 -25.73 -17.78 11.47
C PHE A 83 -26.74 -16.76 10.92
N GLY A 84 -27.24 -16.96 9.70
CA GLY A 84 -28.19 -16.03 9.06
C GLY A 84 -27.56 -14.77 8.48
N HIS A 85 -26.22 -14.67 8.47
CA HIS A 85 -25.47 -13.63 7.77
C HIS A 85 -24.81 -14.22 6.52
N GLY A 86 -25.05 -13.59 5.37
CA GLY A 86 -24.36 -13.92 4.12
C GLY A 86 -22.93 -13.40 4.14
N PHE A 87 -21.95 -14.31 4.01
CA PHE A 87 -20.54 -13.95 3.89
C PHE A 87 -20.17 -13.83 2.41
N SER A 88 -19.77 -12.63 2.00
CA SER A 88 -19.25 -12.39 0.64
C SER A 88 -17.73 -12.56 0.59
N TRP A 89 -17.17 -12.69 -0.62
CA TRP A 89 -15.71 -12.72 -0.82
C TRP A 89 -15.01 -11.48 -0.27
N ARG A 90 -15.66 -10.31 -0.35
CA ARG A 90 -15.18 -9.06 0.27
C ARG A 90 -14.99 -9.24 1.78
N ASP A 91 -15.99 -9.79 2.46
CA ASP A 91 -15.98 -9.89 3.92
C ASP A 91 -14.89 -10.88 4.39
N MET A 92 -14.67 -11.96 3.63
CA MET A 92 -13.54 -12.88 3.88
C MET A 92 -12.18 -12.20 3.75
N ILE A 93 -11.97 -11.38 2.70
CA ILE A 93 -10.71 -10.66 2.52
C ILE A 93 -10.49 -9.63 3.62
N LEU A 94 -11.54 -8.91 4.02
CA LEU A 94 -11.45 -7.94 5.12
C LEU A 94 -11.09 -8.63 6.45
N ILE A 95 -11.68 -9.79 6.73
CA ILE A 95 -11.38 -10.57 7.94
C ILE A 95 -9.94 -11.09 7.90
N VAL A 96 -9.52 -11.72 6.80
CA VAL A 96 -8.16 -12.28 6.66
C VAL A 96 -7.11 -11.17 6.67
N GLY A 97 -7.34 -10.09 5.92
CA GLY A 97 -6.46 -8.94 5.86
C GLY A 97 -6.36 -8.22 7.21
N GLY A 98 -7.49 -7.99 7.89
CA GLY A 98 -7.51 -7.38 9.22
C GLY A 98 -6.77 -8.24 10.26
N LEU A 99 -6.99 -9.55 10.27
CA LEU A 99 -6.26 -10.47 11.15
C LEU A 99 -4.76 -10.51 10.85
N PHE A 100 -4.38 -10.45 9.57
CA PHE A 100 -2.99 -10.37 9.15
C PHE A 100 -2.32 -9.09 9.66
N LEU A 101 -2.99 -7.94 9.57
CA LEU A 101 -2.48 -6.66 10.09
C LEU A 101 -2.33 -6.69 11.61
N VAL A 102 -3.32 -7.22 12.34
CA VAL A 102 -3.24 -7.37 13.80
C VAL A 102 -2.09 -8.29 14.20
N TRP A 103 -1.92 -9.43 13.51
CA TRP A 103 -0.80 -10.34 13.76
C TRP A 103 0.55 -9.68 13.50
N LYS A 104 0.69 -8.96 12.37
CA LYS A 104 1.91 -8.25 12.02
C LYS A 104 2.24 -7.17 13.06
N ALA A 105 1.26 -6.33 13.41
CA ALA A 105 1.43 -5.29 14.43
C ALA A 105 1.79 -5.89 15.79
N THR A 106 1.16 -7.00 16.19
CA THR A 106 1.50 -7.71 17.44
C THR A 106 2.93 -8.24 17.40
N LYS A 107 3.36 -8.83 16.28
CA LYS A 107 4.72 -9.33 16.11
C LYS A 107 5.75 -8.21 16.13
N GLU A 108 5.48 -7.10 15.46
CA GLU A 108 6.33 -5.91 15.40
C GLU A 108 6.47 -5.25 16.78
N ILE A 109 5.39 -5.19 17.57
CA ILE A 109 5.42 -4.74 18.96
C ILE A 109 6.22 -5.72 19.84
N HIS A 110 6.04 -7.03 19.67
CA HIS A 110 6.75 -8.03 20.46
C HIS A 110 8.27 -8.00 20.19
N HIS A 111 8.66 -7.86 18.92
CA HIS A 111 10.07 -7.74 18.51
C HIS A 111 10.73 -6.43 19.00
N ASN A 112 9.97 -5.34 19.13
CA ASN A 112 10.49 -4.08 19.71
C ASN A 112 10.60 -4.10 21.24
N VAL A 113 9.93 -5.05 21.92
CA VAL A 113 9.88 -5.16 23.39
C VAL A 113 10.84 -6.24 23.91
N ASP A 114 11.11 -7.29 23.13
CA ASP A 114 12.16 -8.26 23.44
C ASP A 114 13.54 -7.69 23.09
N ALA A 115 14.38 -7.48 24.10
CA ALA A 115 15.74 -6.98 23.99
C ALA A 115 16.75 -8.03 23.48
N ASP A 116 16.34 -8.92 22.57
CA ASP A 116 17.22 -9.87 21.90
C ASP A 116 17.27 -9.52 20.41
N PRO A 117 18.45 -9.22 19.83
CA PRO A 117 18.60 -8.93 18.41
C PRO A 117 18.53 -10.25 17.61
N GLY A 118 17.40 -10.94 17.72
CA GLY A 118 17.10 -12.19 17.05
C GLY A 118 16.54 -11.90 15.66
N ASP A 119 17.39 -12.09 14.65
CA ASP A 119 17.14 -12.12 13.21
C ASP A 119 15.83 -11.46 12.75
N ASP A 120 15.96 -10.20 12.34
CA ASP A 120 15.02 -9.58 11.41
C ASP A 120 14.76 -10.54 10.26
N MET A 121 13.48 -10.78 9.95
CA MET A 121 13.04 -11.66 8.86
C MET A 121 13.62 -11.25 7.48
N PHE A 122 14.30 -10.10 7.40
CA PHE A 122 14.87 -9.50 6.20
C PHE A 122 16.36 -9.14 6.31
N GLU A 123 17.02 -9.36 7.45
CA GLU A 123 18.48 -9.24 7.54
C GLU A 123 19.12 -10.54 7.08
N ASN A 124 19.34 -10.65 5.77
CA ASN A 124 20.26 -11.64 5.25
C ASN A 124 21.69 -11.19 5.61
N LYS A 125 22.13 -11.52 6.82
CA LYS A 125 23.53 -11.47 7.23
C LYS A 125 24.31 -12.29 6.20
N SER A 126 25.24 -11.66 5.46
CA SER A 126 26.30 -12.24 4.61
C SER A 126 26.29 -11.92 3.10
N ALA A 127 25.90 -10.72 2.66
CA ALA A 127 26.42 -10.07 1.43
C ALA A 127 25.77 -8.69 1.25
N ALA A 128 26.45 -7.76 0.57
CA ALA A 128 25.78 -6.56 0.07
C ALA A 128 24.55 -6.98 -0.76
N PRO A 129 23.34 -6.52 -0.43
CA PRO A 129 22.14 -7.03 -1.06
C PRO A 129 22.18 -6.70 -2.55
N SER A 130 21.94 -7.70 -3.39
CA SER A 130 21.94 -7.52 -4.84
C SER A 130 20.78 -6.61 -5.27
N PHE A 131 20.92 -5.96 -6.43
CA PHE A 131 19.85 -5.16 -7.04
C PHE A 131 18.50 -5.89 -7.05
N ALA A 132 18.50 -7.15 -7.47
CA ALA A 132 17.32 -7.99 -7.53
C ALA A 132 16.73 -8.28 -6.13
N ALA A 133 17.57 -8.48 -5.12
CA ALA A 133 17.12 -8.70 -3.74
C ALA A 133 16.43 -7.45 -3.17
N ILE A 134 17.00 -6.25 -3.40
CA ILE A 134 16.39 -4.99 -2.95
C ILE A 134 15.07 -4.73 -3.65
N VAL A 135 15.02 -4.96 -4.96
CA VAL A 135 13.79 -4.84 -5.75
C VAL A 135 12.72 -5.82 -5.25
N ALA A 136 13.09 -7.08 -4.98
CA ALA A 136 12.17 -8.07 -4.44
C ALA A 136 11.66 -7.68 -3.04
N GLN A 137 12.53 -7.16 -2.18
CA GLN A 137 12.13 -6.66 -0.86
C GLN A 137 11.17 -5.47 -0.97
N VAL A 138 11.42 -4.54 -1.90
CA VAL A 138 10.51 -3.42 -2.20
C VAL A 138 9.13 -3.95 -2.58
N LEU A 139 9.06 -4.92 -3.50
CA LEU A 139 7.78 -5.48 -3.95
C LEU A 139 7.04 -6.23 -2.85
N LEU A 140 7.75 -6.96 -2.00
CA LEU A 140 7.15 -7.67 -0.87
C LEU A 140 6.60 -6.70 0.19
N LEU A 141 7.33 -5.63 0.51
CA LEU A 141 6.84 -4.61 1.43
C LEU A 141 5.68 -3.81 0.84
N ASP A 142 5.76 -3.45 -0.44
CA ASP A 142 4.68 -2.77 -1.15
C ASP A 142 3.40 -3.62 -1.18
N LEU A 143 3.52 -4.94 -1.36
CA LEU A 143 2.38 -5.87 -1.26
C LEU A 143 1.71 -5.78 0.13
N VAL A 144 2.51 -5.78 1.20
CA VAL A 144 2.00 -5.71 2.57
C VAL A 144 1.34 -4.35 2.85
N PHE A 145 1.94 -3.25 2.42
CA PHE A 145 1.38 -1.91 2.62
C PHE A 145 0.16 -1.62 1.75
N SER A 146 0.17 -2.09 0.50
CA SER A 146 -0.96 -1.91 -0.42
C SER A 146 -2.20 -2.63 0.09
N MET A 147 -2.08 -3.78 0.76
CA MET A 147 -3.21 -4.46 1.40
C MET A 147 -3.92 -3.59 2.44
N ASP A 148 -3.20 -2.81 3.25
CA ASP A 148 -3.81 -1.92 4.26
C ASP A 148 -4.57 -0.75 3.60
N SER A 149 -3.95 -0.13 2.59
CA SER A 149 -4.60 0.94 1.81
C SER A 149 -5.88 0.46 1.10
N ILE A 150 -5.87 -0.78 0.60
CA ILE A 150 -7.02 -1.44 -0.02
C ILE A 150 -8.15 -1.66 0.98
N ILE A 151 -7.83 -2.22 2.15
CA ILE A 151 -8.81 -2.48 3.21
C ILE A 151 -9.46 -1.17 3.67
N THR A 152 -8.65 -0.11 3.82
CA THR A 152 -9.12 1.23 4.14
C THR A 152 -10.07 1.78 3.08
N ALA A 153 -9.72 1.67 1.79
CA ALA A 153 -10.56 2.14 0.68
C ALA A 153 -11.92 1.42 0.66
N VAL A 154 -11.91 0.08 0.81
CA VAL A 154 -13.13 -0.74 0.87
C VAL A 154 -13.97 -0.42 2.11
N GLY A 155 -13.34 -0.08 3.24
CA GLY A 155 -14.02 0.31 4.47
C GLY A 155 -14.65 1.72 4.42
N MET A 156 -14.10 2.64 3.62
CA MET A 156 -14.52 4.04 3.58
C MET A 156 -15.74 4.31 2.69
N THR A 157 -15.89 3.59 1.56
CA THR A 157 -17.02 3.82 0.67
C THR A 157 -17.47 2.53 -0.02
N PRO A 158 -18.79 2.27 -0.10
CA PRO A 158 -19.31 1.13 -0.86
C PRO A 158 -19.27 1.37 -2.38
N HIS A 159 -19.03 2.60 -2.83
CA HIS A 159 -19.11 2.97 -4.25
C HIS A 159 -17.83 2.65 -5.00
N VAL A 160 -17.83 1.54 -5.75
CA VAL A 160 -16.71 1.11 -6.61
C VAL A 160 -16.21 2.21 -7.56
N PRO A 161 -17.06 3.01 -8.23
CA PRO A 161 -16.57 4.08 -9.09
C PRO A 161 -15.72 5.13 -8.35
N ILE A 162 -16.07 5.46 -7.11
CA ILE A 162 -15.32 6.43 -6.29
C ILE A 162 -13.92 5.87 -5.98
N MET A 163 -13.84 4.61 -5.55
CA MET A 163 -12.56 3.95 -5.26
C MET A 163 -11.66 3.92 -6.51
N VAL A 164 -12.20 3.53 -7.67
CA VAL A 164 -11.41 3.46 -8.91
C VAL A 164 -10.89 4.84 -9.31
N VAL A 165 -11.72 5.89 -9.24
CA VAL A 165 -11.30 7.26 -9.59
C VAL A 165 -10.23 7.76 -8.61
N ALA A 166 -10.42 7.55 -7.29
CA ALA A 166 -9.43 7.95 -6.29
C ALA A 166 -8.07 7.33 -6.57
N VAL A 167 -8.03 6.02 -6.80
CA VAL A 167 -6.83 5.25 -7.10
C VAL A 167 -6.12 5.77 -8.34
N VAL A 168 -6.85 5.99 -9.44
CA VAL A 168 -6.26 6.51 -10.67
C VAL A 168 -5.62 7.87 -10.43
N VAL A 169 -6.32 8.76 -9.71
CA VAL A 169 -5.79 10.08 -9.34
C VAL A 169 -4.53 9.96 -8.48
N VAL A 170 -4.54 9.09 -7.46
CA VAL A 170 -3.42 8.88 -6.55
C VAL A 170 -2.22 8.29 -7.29
N VAL A 171 -2.41 7.28 -8.13
CA VAL A 171 -1.34 6.67 -8.92
C VAL A 171 -0.72 7.68 -9.87
N LEU A 172 -1.54 8.50 -10.55
CA LEU A 172 -1.01 9.58 -11.39
C LEU A 172 -0.24 10.62 -10.57
N ALA A 173 -0.77 11.02 -9.41
CA ALA A 173 -0.07 11.94 -8.52
C ALA A 173 1.27 11.36 -8.04
N MET A 174 1.32 10.08 -7.69
CA MET A 174 2.55 9.38 -7.30
C MET A 174 3.56 9.28 -8.44
N LEU A 175 3.12 8.98 -9.67
CA LEU A 175 4.00 8.95 -10.83
C LEU A 175 4.68 10.30 -11.05
N LEU A 176 3.93 11.39 -10.89
CA LEU A 176 4.46 12.75 -11.01
C LEU A 176 5.34 13.15 -9.82
N ALA A 177 5.02 12.67 -8.62
CA ALA A 177 5.73 12.99 -7.38
C ALA A 177 6.94 12.09 -7.11
N ALA A 178 7.08 10.95 -7.79
CA ALA A 178 8.09 9.93 -7.53
C ALA A 178 9.52 10.47 -7.54
N ASP A 179 9.92 11.17 -8.62
CA ASP A 179 11.28 11.72 -8.76
C ASP A 179 11.55 12.90 -7.80
N PRO A 180 10.66 13.91 -7.68
CA PRO A 180 10.83 14.98 -6.70
C PRO A 180 10.93 14.48 -5.26
N LEU A 181 10.05 13.56 -4.86
CA LEU A 181 10.01 13.03 -3.50
C LEU A 181 11.25 12.18 -3.21
N ALA A 182 11.68 11.36 -4.18
CA ALA A 182 12.92 10.61 -4.12
C ALA A 182 14.14 11.52 -3.85
N ASN A 183 14.29 12.59 -4.62
CA ASN A 183 15.39 13.54 -4.47
C ASN A 183 15.32 14.27 -3.12
N PHE A 184 14.10 14.64 -2.69
CA PHE A 184 13.87 15.27 -1.41
C PHE A 184 14.27 14.38 -0.22
N ILE A 185 13.90 13.10 -0.24
CA ILE A 185 14.27 12.13 0.81
C ILE A 185 15.80 11.93 0.85
N GLN A 186 16.45 11.88 -0.32
CA GLN A 186 17.91 11.76 -0.39
C GLN A 186 18.64 12.98 0.18
N GLY A 187 18.09 14.18 -0.04
CA GLY A 187 18.62 15.43 0.50
C GLY A 187 18.29 15.67 1.97
N ASN A 188 17.32 14.95 2.55
CA ASN A 188 16.84 15.14 3.92
C ASN A 188 16.78 13.82 4.70
N PRO A 189 17.93 13.25 5.10
CA PRO A 189 18.00 11.97 5.81
C PRO A 189 17.23 11.95 7.14
N THR A 190 17.02 13.11 7.76
CA THR A 190 16.27 13.25 9.02
C THR A 190 14.81 12.83 8.90
N ILE A 191 14.21 12.94 7.72
CA ILE A 191 12.82 12.51 7.45
C ILE A 191 12.72 10.99 7.47
N VAL A 192 13.77 10.29 7.04
CA VAL A 192 13.84 8.82 7.12
C VAL A 192 13.81 8.35 8.57
N MET A 193 14.47 9.06 9.49
CA MET A 193 14.42 8.71 10.92
C MET A 193 13.04 8.92 11.53
N LEU A 194 12.24 9.86 11.03
CA LEU A 194 10.86 10.07 11.48
C LEU A 194 9.88 9.03 10.93
N ALA A 195 10.16 8.47 9.75
CA ALA A 195 9.32 7.43 9.13
C ALA A 195 9.59 6.01 9.67
N LEU A 196 10.70 5.82 10.39
CA LEU A 196 11.10 4.56 11.02
C LEU A 196 10.93 4.56 12.55
N GLY A 197 10.58 5.70 13.13
CA GLY A 197 10.48 5.91 14.59
C GLY A 197 9.07 5.75 15.13
#